data_AF-A0A7V4HHG0-F1
#
_entry.id   AF-A0A7V4HHG0-F1
#
_cell.length_a   1.000
_cell.length_b   1.000
_cell.length_c   1.000
_cell.angle_alpha   90.00
_cell.angle_beta   90.00
_cell.angle_gamma   90.00
#
_symmetry.space_group_name_H-M   'P 1'
#
loop_
_entity.id
_entity.type
_entity.pdbx_description
1 polymer ?
#
loop_
_entity_poly.entity_id
_entity_poly.type
_entity_poly.pdbx_seq_one_letter_code
_entity_poly.pdbx_strand_id
1 'polypeptide(L)'
;TAWLYGCSAANGTILGIGERTGNPPLESLVMSYLELRGNDLGIDTTVITEIAEYFEKELHVPIPPNQPIVGRDFNITRAGIHADGLLKDEEIYNIFDTAKILNRPVSVSITDKSGLAGIALWIHHKVGRGAHLSKDHPGIKKIHRWIMGQYNRGRTTPISDHEMIKLVRKHLADWLKESGFDI
;
A
#
# COMPACT_ATOMS: atom_id res chain seq x y z
N THR A 1 -18.35 12.87 14.08
CA THR A 1 -19.39 12.78 15.12
C THR A 1 -20.60 13.68 14.86
N ALA A 2 -20.46 14.90 14.29
CA ALA A 2 -21.59 15.81 14.07
C ALA A 2 -22.82 15.18 13.36
N TRP A 3 -22.59 14.32 12.36
CA TRP A 3 -23.66 13.55 11.70
C TRP A 3 -24.47 12.66 12.65
N LEU A 4 -23.84 12.08 13.69
CA LEU A 4 -24.53 11.28 14.71
C LEU A 4 -25.48 12.12 15.59
N TYR A 5 -25.30 13.45 15.61
CA TYR A 5 -26.10 14.39 16.40
C TYR A 5 -27.06 15.22 15.54
N GLY A 6 -27.37 14.79 14.32
CA GLY A 6 -28.38 15.43 13.46
C GLY A 6 -27.88 16.57 12.58
N CYS A 7 -26.57 16.71 12.41
CA CYS A 7 -26.01 17.63 11.42
C CYS A 7 -26.39 17.18 9.99
N SER A 8 -26.95 18.07 9.17
CA SER A 8 -27.37 17.75 7.80
C SER A 8 -26.27 17.94 6.75
N ALA A 9 -25.24 18.73 7.03
CA ALA A 9 -24.18 19.05 6.09
C ALA A 9 -22.86 19.37 6.81
N ALA A 10 -21.73 18.91 6.26
CA ALA A 10 -20.40 19.20 6.74
C ALA A 10 -19.56 19.82 5.62
N ASN A 11 -18.83 20.90 5.93
CA ASN A 11 -17.89 21.51 5.01
C ASN A 11 -16.50 20.89 5.18
N GLY A 12 -15.83 20.66 4.06
CA GLY A 12 -14.44 20.21 4.01
C GLY A 12 -13.75 20.72 2.75
N THR A 13 -12.45 20.49 2.65
CA THR A 13 -11.65 20.83 1.47
C THR A 13 -10.84 19.63 1.02
N ILE A 14 -10.52 19.58 -0.27
CA ILE A 14 -9.69 18.51 -0.83
C ILE A 14 -8.32 18.52 -0.14
N LEU A 15 -7.86 17.36 0.33
CA LEU A 15 -6.62 17.19 1.11
C LEU A 15 -6.59 18.00 2.43
N GLY A 16 -7.72 18.56 2.85
CA GLY A 16 -7.82 19.42 4.04
C GLY A 16 -7.13 20.78 3.89
N ILE A 17 -6.80 21.23 2.67
CA ILE A 17 -6.10 22.50 2.46
C ILE A 17 -6.95 23.69 2.94
N GLY A 18 -6.32 24.65 3.62
CA GLY A 18 -6.99 25.84 4.13
C GLY A 18 -6.04 26.68 4.97
N GLU A 19 -6.58 27.71 5.63
CA GLU A 19 -5.78 28.59 6.49
C GLU A 19 -5.18 27.83 7.69
N ARG A 20 -3.96 28.19 8.10
CA ARG A 20 -3.21 27.59 9.23
C ARG A 20 -2.94 26.09 9.03
N THR A 21 -3.68 25.24 9.75
CA THR A 21 -3.56 23.77 9.70
C THR A 21 -4.63 23.13 8.83
N GLY A 22 -5.46 23.94 8.16
CA GLY A 22 -6.44 23.46 7.19
C GLY A 22 -7.85 23.24 7.71
N ASN A 23 -8.68 22.63 6.87
CA ASN A 23 -10.06 22.25 7.11
C ASN A 23 -10.19 20.71 7.21
N PRO A 24 -11.35 20.17 7.63
CA PRO A 24 -11.60 18.73 7.51
C PRO A 24 -11.37 18.22 6.08
N PRO A 25 -10.54 17.18 5.88
CA PRO A 25 -10.30 16.63 4.55
C PRO A 25 -11.58 16.04 3.95
N LEU A 26 -11.93 16.45 2.74
CA LEU A 26 -13.15 16.05 2.06
C LEU A 26 -13.19 14.53 1.82
N GLU A 27 -12.06 13.94 1.44
CA GLU A 27 -11.92 12.50 1.26
C GLU A 27 -12.23 11.71 2.54
N SER A 28 -11.83 12.23 3.70
CA SER A 28 -12.11 11.60 5.00
C SER A 28 -13.59 11.74 5.37
N LEU A 29 -14.20 12.88 5.04
CA LEU A 29 -15.64 13.09 5.22
C LEU A 29 -16.45 12.12 4.35
N VAL A 30 -16.09 11.96 3.07
CA VAL A 30 -16.76 11.01 2.17
C VAL A 30 -16.67 9.59 2.71
N MET A 31 -15.47 9.12 3.06
CA MET A 31 -15.27 7.77 3.60
C MET A 31 -16.09 7.54 4.87
N SER A 32 -16.04 8.48 5.82
CA SER A 32 -16.81 8.38 7.07
C SER A 32 -18.32 8.40 6.83
N TYR A 33 -18.78 9.18 5.85
CA TYR A 33 -20.20 9.25 5.51
C TYR A 33 -20.70 7.94 4.90
N LEU A 34 -19.95 7.37 3.96
CA LEU A 34 -20.30 6.08 3.34
C LEU A 34 -20.36 4.96 4.38
N GLU A 35 -19.40 4.92 5.32
CA GLU A 35 -19.40 3.97 6.44
C GLU A 35 -20.66 4.12 7.32
N LEU A 36 -21.02 5.35 7.68
CA LEU A 36 -22.24 5.62 8.46
C LEU A 36 -23.52 5.23 7.74
N ARG A 37 -23.56 5.33 6.40
CA ARG A 37 -24.73 5.01 5.58
C ARG A 37 -24.81 3.52 5.22
N GLY A 38 -23.69 2.81 5.23
CA GLY A 38 -23.60 1.40 4.89
C GLY A 38 -23.80 1.09 3.39
N ASN A 39 -23.71 2.08 2.51
CA ASN A 39 -23.76 1.91 1.05
C ASN A 39 -22.97 3.02 0.33
N ASP A 40 -22.71 2.85 -0.97
CA ASP A 40 -21.89 3.76 -1.76
C ASP A 40 -22.63 5.04 -2.22
N LEU A 41 -23.98 5.05 -2.18
CA LEU A 41 -24.82 6.13 -2.70
C LEU A 41 -24.48 6.56 -4.14
N GLY A 42 -23.87 5.67 -4.93
CA GLY A 42 -23.35 5.99 -6.26
C GLY A 42 -22.12 6.93 -6.27
N ILE A 43 -21.48 7.15 -5.13
CA ILE A 43 -20.24 7.92 -5.04
C ILE A 43 -19.07 7.04 -5.48
N ASP A 44 -18.39 7.47 -6.54
CA ASP A 44 -17.14 6.86 -6.98
C ASP A 44 -15.98 7.37 -6.11
N THR A 45 -15.51 6.51 -5.19
CA THR A 45 -14.41 6.81 -4.28
C THR A 45 -13.04 6.66 -4.93
N THR A 46 -12.94 6.02 -6.10
CA THR A 46 -11.66 5.82 -6.79
C THR A 46 -11.05 7.14 -7.30
N VAL A 47 -11.91 8.13 -7.57
CA VAL A 47 -11.54 9.50 -7.96
C VAL A 47 -10.69 10.19 -6.89
N ILE A 48 -10.77 9.78 -5.62
CA ILE A 48 -9.93 10.33 -4.54
C ILE A 48 -8.43 10.16 -4.86
N THR A 49 -8.06 9.00 -5.43
CA THR A 49 -6.67 8.71 -5.82
C THR A 49 -6.25 9.57 -7.01
N GLU A 50 -7.13 9.73 -8.01
CA GLU A 50 -6.86 10.59 -9.17
C GLU A 50 -6.63 12.04 -8.77
N ILE A 51 -7.44 12.54 -7.82
CA ILE A 51 -7.28 13.88 -7.26
C ILE A 51 -5.94 14.02 -6.55
N ALA A 52 -5.55 13.07 -5.70
CA ALA A 52 -4.26 13.11 -5.02
C ALA A 52 -3.09 13.16 -6.03
N GLU A 53 -3.15 12.34 -7.09
CA GLU A 53 -2.15 12.35 -8.15
C GLU A 53 -2.13 13.67 -8.93
N TYR A 54 -3.29 14.24 -9.25
CA TYR A 54 -3.40 15.53 -9.91
C TYR A 54 -2.78 16.66 -9.08
N PHE A 55 -3.03 16.65 -7.76
CA PHE A 55 -2.48 17.65 -6.85
C PHE A 55 -0.94 17.60 -6.80
N GLU A 56 -0.36 16.40 -6.76
CA GLU A 56 1.10 16.25 -6.79
C GLU A 56 1.69 16.63 -8.17
N LYS A 57 1.09 16.14 -9.26
CA LYS A 57 1.66 16.25 -10.63
C LYS A 57 1.45 17.62 -11.26
N GLU A 58 0.24 18.16 -11.16
CA GLU A 58 -0.15 19.38 -11.88
C GLU A 58 -0.07 20.61 -10.98
N LEU A 59 -0.50 20.48 -9.72
CA LEU A 59 -0.51 21.61 -8.77
C LEU A 59 0.76 21.69 -7.92
N HIS A 60 1.63 20.69 -8.00
CA HIS A 60 2.88 20.61 -7.21
C HIS A 60 2.66 20.76 -5.70
N VAL A 61 1.49 20.33 -5.22
CA VAL A 61 1.14 20.33 -3.80
C VAL A 61 1.75 19.07 -3.17
N PRO A 62 2.67 19.20 -2.19
CA PRO A 62 3.26 18.04 -1.55
C PRO A 62 2.25 17.34 -0.63
N ILE A 63 2.01 16.05 -0.86
CA ILE A 63 1.18 15.23 0.02
C ILE A 63 2.07 14.48 1.00
N PRO A 64 1.85 14.59 2.33
CA PRO A 64 2.58 13.78 3.29
C PRO A 64 2.42 12.29 2.98
N PRO A 65 3.51 11.49 2.94
CA PRO A 65 3.42 10.09 2.55
C PRO A 65 2.45 9.28 3.41
N ASN A 66 2.32 9.63 4.69
CA ASN A 66 1.45 8.99 5.66
C ASN A 66 0.07 9.67 5.81
N GLN A 67 -0.29 10.62 4.93
CA GLN A 67 -1.61 11.24 4.95
C GLN A 67 -2.68 10.14 4.80
N PRO A 68 -3.70 10.08 5.67
CA PRO A 68 -4.76 9.07 5.55
C PRO A 68 -5.41 9.09 4.16
N ILE A 69 -5.75 7.91 3.62
CA ILE A 69 -6.44 7.70 2.32
C ILE A 69 -5.60 8.06 1.07
N VAL A 70 -4.92 9.19 1.08
CA VAL A 70 -4.26 9.78 -0.11
C VAL A 70 -2.74 9.71 -0.09
N GLY A 71 -2.10 9.57 1.07
CA GLY A 71 -0.64 9.49 1.19
C GLY A 71 -0.08 8.24 0.52
N ARG A 72 1.04 8.35 -0.20
CA ARG A 72 1.64 7.20 -0.93
C ARG A 72 1.99 5.98 -0.07
N ASP A 73 2.20 6.17 1.23
CA ASP A 73 2.57 5.12 2.18
C ASP A 73 1.38 4.68 3.07
N PHE A 74 0.17 5.24 2.89
CA PHE A 74 -0.95 5.01 3.81
C PHE A 74 -1.34 3.52 3.92
N ASN A 75 -1.16 2.77 2.83
CA ASN A 75 -1.48 1.36 2.73
C ASN A 75 -0.24 0.48 2.45
N ILE A 76 0.93 0.95 2.94
CA ILE A 76 2.20 0.24 2.79
C ILE A 76 2.69 -0.24 4.15
N THR A 77 2.90 -1.54 4.28
CA THR A 77 3.54 -2.10 5.47
C THR A 77 5.04 -2.33 5.29
N ARG A 78 5.79 -2.30 6.39
CA ARG A 78 7.25 -2.55 6.44
C ARG A 78 7.64 -3.65 7.40
N ALA A 79 6.78 -3.95 8.38
CA ALA A 79 7.07 -4.94 9.42
C ALA A 79 6.77 -6.35 8.91
N GLY A 80 7.71 -7.28 9.10
CA GLY A 80 7.53 -8.68 8.70
C GLY A 80 6.33 -9.37 9.37
N ILE A 81 5.98 -8.99 10.61
CA ILE A 81 4.78 -9.50 11.30
C ILE A 81 3.48 -9.04 10.63
N HIS A 82 3.44 -7.82 10.09
CA HIS A 82 2.27 -7.32 9.37
C HIS A 82 2.16 -8.01 8.02
N ALA A 83 3.28 -8.17 7.31
CA ALA A 83 3.31 -8.88 6.05
C ALA A 83 2.90 -10.36 6.21
N ASP A 84 3.30 -11.02 7.31
CA ASP A 84 2.85 -12.39 7.60
C ASP A 84 1.35 -12.48 7.88
N GLY A 85 0.76 -11.46 8.52
CA GLY A 85 -0.69 -11.35 8.68
C GLY A 85 -1.39 -11.19 7.32
N LEU A 86 -0.95 -10.23 6.51
CA LEU A 86 -1.50 -9.97 5.18
C LEU A 86 -1.42 -11.20 4.24
N LEU A 87 -0.37 -12.02 4.36
CA LEU A 87 -0.26 -13.28 3.60
C LEU A 87 -1.30 -14.34 4.01
N LYS A 88 -1.82 -14.27 5.25
CA LYS A 88 -2.83 -15.20 5.76
C LYS A 88 -4.23 -14.69 5.46
N ASP A 89 -4.46 -13.43 5.76
CA ASP A 89 -5.73 -12.75 5.57
C ASP A 89 -5.47 -11.24 5.53
N GLU A 90 -5.86 -10.61 4.42
CA GLU A 90 -5.67 -9.18 4.20
C GLU A 90 -6.46 -8.35 5.23
N GLU A 91 -7.63 -8.82 5.68
CA GLU A 91 -8.50 -8.10 6.61
C GLU A 91 -7.89 -7.89 8.01
N ILE A 92 -6.87 -8.68 8.37
CA ILE A 92 -6.15 -8.53 9.65
C ILE A 92 -5.53 -7.13 9.79
N TYR A 93 -5.04 -6.57 8.68
CA TYR A 93 -4.37 -5.27 8.66
C TYR A 93 -4.97 -4.27 7.67
N ASN A 94 -5.89 -4.69 6.80
CA ASN A 94 -6.60 -3.83 5.88
C ASN A 94 -8.11 -3.91 6.14
N ILE A 95 -8.61 -2.97 6.93
CA ILE A 95 -10.00 -2.95 7.40
C ILE A 95 -11.05 -2.64 6.31
N PHE A 96 -10.61 -2.29 5.09
CA PHE A 96 -11.47 -2.10 3.92
C PHE A 96 -10.72 -2.44 2.63
N ASP A 97 -11.42 -2.93 1.60
CA ASP A 97 -10.83 -3.26 0.29
C ASP A 97 -10.44 -1.99 -0.48
N THR A 98 -9.27 -1.45 -0.16
CA THR A 98 -8.67 -0.27 -0.78
C THR A 98 -8.39 -0.43 -2.27
N ALA A 99 -8.23 -1.66 -2.76
CA ALA A 99 -8.08 -1.90 -4.19
C ALA A 99 -9.39 -1.53 -4.90
N LYS A 100 -10.52 -1.96 -4.36
CA LYS A 100 -11.85 -1.64 -4.88
C LYS A 100 -12.25 -0.17 -4.69
N ILE A 101 -12.04 0.39 -3.49
CA ILE A 101 -12.60 1.71 -3.16
C ILE A 101 -11.66 2.88 -3.49
N LEU A 102 -10.36 2.62 -3.67
CA LEU A 102 -9.38 3.69 -3.95
C LEU A 102 -8.48 3.38 -5.15
N ASN A 103 -8.57 2.21 -5.80
CA ASN A 103 -7.54 1.74 -6.74
C ASN A 103 -6.13 1.69 -6.12
N ARG A 104 -6.05 1.48 -4.79
CA ARG A 104 -4.78 1.46 -4.04
C ARG A 104 -4.67 0.18 -3.21
N PRO A 105 -4.31 -0.96 -3.82
CA PRO A 105 -4.15 -2.22 -3.10
C PRO A 105 -3.07 -2.11 -2.01
N VAL A 106 -3.13 -3.02 -1.03
CA VAL A 106 -2.08 -3.16 -0.02
C VAL A 106 -0.75 -3.44 -0.70
N SER A 107 0.31 -2.85 -0.15
CA SER A 107 1.67 -3.07 -0.62
C SER A 107 2.64 -3.22 0.55
N VAL A 108 3.85 -3.67 0.23
CA VAL A 108 4.92 -3.86 1.19
C VAL A 108 6.18 -3.15 0.70
N SER A 109 6.84 -2.42 1.60
CA SER A 109 8.13 -1.79 1.35
C SER A 109 9.24 -2.64 1.97
N ILE A 110 10.23 -3.00 1.15
CA ILE A 110 11.24 -3.99 1.50
C ILE A 110 12.43 -3.35 2.21
N THR A 111 12.66 -3.79 3.44
CA THR A 111 13.72 -3.34 4.36
C THR A 111 14.33 -4.52 5.11
N ASP A 112 15.30 -4.25 5.99
CA ASP A 112 15.84 -5.24 6.94
C ASP A 112 14.79 -5.74 7.95
N LYS A 113 13.64 -5.07 8.06
CA LYS A 113 12.53 -5.46 8.95
C LYS A 113 11.44 -6.30 8.27
N SER A 114 11.46 -6.42 6.95
CA SER A 114 10.41 -7.09 6.19
C SER A 114 10.40 -8.61 6.35
N GLY A 115 11.55 -9.21 6.66
CA GLY A 115 11.71 -10.66 6.79
C GLY A 115 11.34 -11.44 5.53
N LEU A 116 11.24 -12.77 5.65
CA LEU A 116 10.88 -13.65 4.53
C LEU A 116 9.44 -13.43 4.05
N ALA A 117 8.52 -13.18 4.99
CA ALA A 117 7.11 -12.94 4.70
C ALA A 117 6.90 -11.67 3.85
N GLY A 118 7.59 -10.56 4.17
CA GLY A 118 7.51 -9.34 3.36
C GLY A 118 8.02 -9.53 1.94
N ILE A 119 9.09 -10.32 1.76
CA ILE A 119 9.60 -10.65 0.41
C ILE A 119 8.59 -11.50 -0.36
N ALA A 120 8.01 -12.53 0.28
CA ALA A 120 7.00 -13.38 -0.34
C ALA A 120 5.77 -12.57 -0.77
N LEU A 121 5.26 -11.71 0.12
CA LEU A 121 4.12 -10.83 -0.13
C LEU A 121 4.40 -9.87 -1.29
N TRP A 122 5.59 -9.25 -1.32
CA TRP A 122 5.99 -8.39 -2.44
C TRP A 122 5.96 -9.14 -3.77
N ILE A 123 6.48 -10.37 -3.81
CA ILE A 123 6.50 -11.20 -5.02
C ILE A 123 5.08 -11.57 -5.44
N HIS A 124 4.20 -11.97 -4.51
CA HIS A 124 2.81 -12.29 -4.83
C HIS A 124 2.07 -11.11 -5.47
N HIS A 125 2.23 -9.89 -4.93
CA HIS A 125 1.55 -8.71 -5.47
C HIS A 125 2.11 -8.22 -6.81
N LYS A 126 3.44 -8.26 -6.99
CA LYS A 126 4.12 -7.64 -8.15
C LYS A 126 4.39 -8.60 -9.30
N VAL A 127 4.50 -9.90 -9.02
CA VAL A 127 5.02 -10.90 -9.97
C VAL A 127 4.09 -12.10 -10.08
N GLY A 128 3.58 -12.63 -8.97
CA GLY A 128 2.90 -13.91 -8.94
C GLY A 128 1.39 -13.81 -8.74
N ARG A 129 0.66 -13.14 -9.63
CA ARG A 129 -0.81 -13.09 -9.57
C ARG A 129 -1.42 -14.47 -9.85
N GLY A 130 -1.40 -15.35 -8.85
CA GLY A 130 -2.02 -16.69 -8.87
C GLY A 130 -1.09 -17.86 -8.51
N ALA A 131 0.24 -17.67 -8.56
CA ALA A 131 1.20 -18.73 -8.23
C ALA A 131 1.58 -18.69 -6.75
N HIS A 132 1.34 -19.79 -6.02
CA HIS A 132 1.73 -19.87 -4.61
C HIS A 132 3.25 -20.00 -4.48
N LEU A 133 3.89 -19.02 -3.84
CA LEU A 133 5.30 -19.09 -3.45
C LEU A 133 5.40 -19.10 -1.92
N SER A 134 5.83 -20.23 -1.35
CA SER A 134 6.05 -20.34 0.10
C SER A 134 7.17 -19.39 0.55
N LYS A 135 6.97 -18.71 1.70
CA LYS A 135 7.99 -17.85 2.33
C LYS A 135 9.29 -18.59 2.69
N ASP A 136 9.24 -19.92 2.82
CA ASP A 136 10.39 -20.76 3.13
C ASP A 136 11.22 -21.16 1.90
N HIS A 137 10.81 -20.73 0.70
CA HIS A 137 11.48 -21.04 -0.55
C HIS A 137 12.97 -20.65 -0.53
N PRO A 138 13.90 -21.52 -0.97
CA PRO A 138 15.35 -21.24 -0.94
C PRO A 138 15.74 -19.96 -1.69
N GLY A 139 15.02 -19.63 -2.76
CA GLY A 139 15.19 -18.37 -3.50
C GLY A 139 14.90 -17.14 -2.65
N ILE A 140 13.80 -17.14 -1.87
CA ILE A 140 13.47 -16.05 -0.94
C ILE A 140 14.56 -15.91 0.13
N LYS A 141 15.07 -17.01 0.68
CA LYS A 141 16.18 -16.98 1.65
C LYS A 141 17.46 -16.37 1.06
N LYS A 142 17.76 -16.62 -0.23
CA LYS A 142 18.88 -15.98 -0.95
C LYS A 142 18.65 -14.47 -1.10
N ILE A 143 17.45 -14.05 -1.50
CA ILE A 143 17.06 -12.63 -1.63
C ILE A 143 17.20 -11.94 -0.26
N HIS A 144 16.65 -12.53 0.80
CA HIS A 144 16.74 -12.01 2.17
C HIS A 144 18.18 -11.81 2.63
N ARG A 145 19.07 -12.79 2.41
CA ARG A 145 20.50 -12.64 2.75
C ARG A 145 21.15 -11.49 2.00
N TRP A 146 20.80 -11.28 0.73
CA TRP A 146 21.29 -10.14 -0.03
C TRP A 146 20.81 -8.81 0.55
N ILE A 147 19.52 -8.72 0.91
CA ILE A 147 18.92 -7.53 1.52
C ILE A 147 19.63 -7.19 2.83
N MET A 148 19.75 -8.15 3.75
CA MET A 148 20.48 -7.95 5.02
C MET A 148 21.92 -7.51 4.77
N GLY A 149 22.58 -8.06 3.75
CA GLY A 149 23.91 -7.63 3.33
C GLY A 149 23.99 -6.16 2.90
N GLN A 150 22.94 -5.57 2.32
CA GLN A 150 22.90 -4.14 1.98
C GLN A 150 22.81 -3.27 3.24
N TYR A 151 21.93 -3.61 4.18
CA TYR A 151 21.74 -2.85 5.41
C TYR A 151 22.94 -2.98 6.36
N ASN A 152 23.58 -4.15 6.43
CA ASN A 152 24.83 -4.33 7.16
C ASN A 152 25.99 -3.49 6.60
N ARG A 153 25.90 -3.06 5.32
CA ARG A 153 26.85 -2.11 4.70
C ARG A 153 26.41 -0.65 4.82
N GLY A 154 25.41 -0.35 5.65
CA GLY A 154 24.97 1.00 5.95
C GLY A 154 23.90 1.57 5.02
N ARG A 155 23.21 0.76 4.20
CA ARG A 155 22.02 1.24 3.47
C ARG A 155 20.96 1.72 4.46
N THR A 156 20.38 2.89 4.20
CA THR A 156 19.29 3.50 4.98
C THR A 156 17.99 3.67 4.18
N THR A 157 18.01 3.34 2.89
CA THR A 157 16.86 3.44 1.98
C THR A 157 16.21 2.08 1.75
N PRO A 158 14.88 2.03 1.49
CA PRO A 158 14.21 0.79 1.07
C PRO A 158 14.84 0.17 -0.18
N ILE A 159 14.69 -1.14 -0.34
CA ILE A 159 15.06 -1.81 -1.59
C ILE A 159 14.03 -1.44 -2.66
N SER A 160 14.49 -0.94 -3.79
CA SER A 160 13.61 -0.51 -4.88
C SER A 160 12.97 -1.71 -5.60
N ASP A 161 11.83 -1.49 -6.26
CA ASP A 161 11.18 -2.50 -7.08
C ASP A 161 12.13 -3.03 -8.18
N HIS A 162 12.96 -2.17 -8.79
CA HIS A 162 13.95 -2.57 -9.79
C HIS A 162 15.01 -3.54 -9.24
N GLU A 163 15.50 -3.27 -8.03
CA GLU A 163 16.45 -4.16 -7.36
C GLU A 163 15.78 -5.49 -7.01
N MET A 164 14.55 -5.45 -6.51
CA MET A 164 13.78 -6.64 -6.19
C MET A 164 13.54 -7.52 -7.43
N ILE A 165 13.10 -6.95 -8.55
CA ILE A 165 12.89 -7.68 -9.81
C ILE A 165 14.17 -8.39 -10.26
N LYS A 166 15.34 -7.72 -10.19
CA LYS A 166 16.62 -8.33 -10.54
C LYS A 166 16.96 -9.54 -9.66
N LEU A 167 16.69 -9.44 -8.36
CA LEU A 167 16.92 -10.53 -7.41
C LEU A 167 15.97 -11.70 -7.64
N VAL A 168 14.70 -11.42 -7.93
CA VAL A 168 13.68 -12.42 -8.26
C VAL A 168 14.08 -13.18 -9.52
N ARG A 169 14.41 -12.49 -10.62
CA ARG A 169 14.92 -13.13 -11.85
C ARG A 169 16.14 -14.00 -11.60
N LYS A 170 17.06 -13.56 -10.73
CA LYS A 170 18.30 -14.30 -10.42
C LYS A 170 18.07 -15.53 -9.54
N HIS A 171 17.15 -15.46 -8.58
CA HIS A 171 17.04 -16.45 -7.50
C HIS A 171 15.77 -17.29 -7.54
N LEU A 172 14.82 -16.95 -8.42
CA LEU A 172 13.54 -17.63 -8.62
C LEU A 172 13.29 -17.95 -10.11
N ALA A 173 14.33 -18.02 -10.93
CA ALA A 173 14.20 -18.27 -12.38
C ALA A 173 13.35 -19.50 -12.72
N ASP A 174 13.56 -20.61 -12.00
CA ASP A 174 12.83 -21.86 -12.24
C ASP A 174 11.35 -21.71 -11.86
N TRP A 175 11.07 -21.12 -10.70
CA TRP A 175 9.70 -20.81 -10.27
C TRP A 175 8.98 -19.86 -11.24
N LEU A 176 9.68 -18.86 -11.79
CA LEU A 176 9.10 -17.95 -12.78
C LEU A 176 8.66 -18.68 -14.04
N LYS A 177 9.52 -19.57 -14.57
CA LYS A 177 9.20 -20.41 -15.73
C LYS A 177 7.98 -21.30 -15.48
N GLU A 178 7.91 -21.92 -14.31
CA GLU A 178 6.79 -22.77 -13.91
C GLU A 178 5.49 -21.98 -13.71
N SER A 179 5.59 -20.75 -13.21
CA SER A 179 4.44 -19.87 -12.98
C SER A 179 3.87 -19.22 -14.24
N GLY A 180 4.51 -19.40 -15.41
CA GLY A 180 4.08 -18.80 -16.67
C GLY A 180 4.26 -17.28 -16.75
N PHE A 181 5.08 -16.70 -15.86
CA PHE A 181 5.35 -15.27 -15.82
C PHE A 181 6.68 -14.92 -16.48
N ASP A 182 6.62 -13.93 -17.37
CA ASP A 182 7.81 -13.26 -17.91
C ASP A 182 7.83 -11.83 -17.36
N ILE A 183 8.78 -11.54 -16.48
CA ILE A 183 8.98 -10.22 -15.86
C ILE A 183 10.19 -9.56 -16.45
#